data_AF-K1U955-F1
#
_entry.id   AF-K1U955-F1
#
_cell.length_a   1.000
_cell.length_b   1.000
_cell.length_c   1.000
_cell.angle_alpha   90.00
_cell.angle_beta   90.00
_cell.angle_gamma   90.00
#
_symmetry.space_group_name_H-M   'P 1'
#
loop_
_entity.id
_entity.type
_entity.pdbx_description
1 polymer ?
#
loop_
_entity_poly.entity_id
_entity_poly.type
_entity_poly.pdbx_seq_one_letter_code
_entity_poly.pdbx_strand_id
1 'polypeptide(L)'
;DGSWLCGEDETTIPDGAMIIGDDTRLADEIMRYPKVRLISPTNDFGDIDGIQVVPIEDRHSVILAELDHLDLQAVRPLRAIAAGTATETDRQKLTEIEEQVAQLRQELANITAE
;
A
#
# COMPACT_ATOMS: atom_id res chain seq x y z
N ASP A 1 -11.99 12.38 -11.66
CA ASP A 1 -11.18 11.22 -11.24
C ASP A 1 -11.84 10.42 -10.13
N GLY A 2 -12.88 10.93 -9.45
CA GLY A 2 -13.83 10.09 -8.70
C GLY A 2 -13.23 9.38 -7.48
N SER A 3 -12.09 9.86 -6.99
CA SER A 3 -11.53 9.45 -5.71
C SER A 3 -12.34 10.12 -4.59
N TRP A 4 -12.70 9.34 -3.57
CA TRP A 4 -13.42 9.83 -2.40
C TRP A 4 -12.68 9.38 -1.15
N LEU A 5 -12.42 10.32 -0.24
CA LEU A 5 -11.76 10.06 1.03
C LEU A 5 -12.82 9.90 2.12
N CYS A 6 -12.79 8.77 2.83
CA CYS A 6 -13.70 8.54 3.95
C CYS A 6 -13.43 9.58 5.05
N GLY A 7 -14.44 10.38 5.40
CA GLY A 7 -14.45 11.27 6.57
C GLY A 7 -14.33 12.78 6.29
N GLU A 8 -13.98 13.21 5.07
CA GLU A 8 -13.88 14.65 4.77
C GLU A 8 -15.18 15.27 4.19
N ASP A 9 -16.10 14.47 3.64
CA ASP A 9 -17.28 14.97 2.92
C ASP A 9 -18.59 14.19 3.20
N GLU A 10 -18.86 13.82 4.46
CA GLU A 10 -20.10 13.08 4.83
C GLU A 10 -21.41 13.84 4.54
N THR A 11 -21.38 15.15 4.28
CA THR A 11 -22.59 15.94 4.00
C THR A 11 -22.97 16.02 2.52
N THR A 12 -22.11 15.56 1.62
CA THR A 12 -22.34 15.69 0.17
C THR A 12 -22.23 14.33 -0.51
N ILE A 13 -23.36 13.60 -0.55
CA ILE A 13 -23.45 12.35 -1.29
C ILE A 13 -23.44 12.68 -2.79
N PRO A 14 -22.48 12.17 -3.57
CA PRO A 14 -22.44 12.39 -5.01
C PRO A 14 -23.72 11.87 -5.68
N ASP A 15 -24.18 12.55 -6.72
CA ASP A 15 -25.30 12.05 -7.52
C ASP A 15 -24.93 10.70 -8.16
N GLY A 16 -25.80 9.70 -7.98
CA GLY A 16 -25.54 8.32 -8.39
C GLY A 16 -24.63 7.50 -7.46
N ALA A 17 -24.24 8.01 -6.29
CA ALA A 17 -23.50 7.23 -5.31
C ALA A 17 -24.37 6.13 -4.68
N MET A 18 -23.78 4.95 -4.51
CA MET A 18 -24.40 3.82 -3.85
C MET A 18 -24.01 3.80 -2.37
N ILE A 19 -25.01 3.84 -1.48
CA ILE A 19 -24.80 3.74 -0.03
C ILE A 19 -24.96 2.27 0.37
N ILE A 20 -23.94 1.71 1.01
CA ILE A 20 -23.96 0.36 1.59
C ILE A 20 -23.89 0.48 3.12
N GLY A 21 -24.55 -0.44 3.82
CA GLY A 21 -24.44 -0.53 5.28
C GLY A 21 -23.08 -1.10 5.71
N ASP A 22 -22.55 -0.59 6.82
CA ASP A 22 -21.30 -1.09 7.43
C ASP A 22 -21.42 -2.56 7.88
N ASP A 23 -22.64 -3.08 8.04
CA ASP A 23 -22.94 -4.47 8.42
C ASP A 23 -22.98 -5.43 7.22
N THR A 24 -22.66 -4.95 6.01
CA THR A 24 -22.65 -5.78 4.80
C THR A 24 -21.30 -6.48 4.62
N ARG A 25 -21.33 -7.71 4.06
CA ARG A 25 -20.13 -8.44 3.65
C ARG A 25 -19.20 -7.59 2.78
N LEU A 26 -19.79 -6.80 1.88
CA LEU A 26 -19.05 -5.94 0.95
C LEU A 26 -18.29 -4.84 1.71
N ALA A 27 -18.93 -4.17 2.67
CA ALA A 27 -18.27 -3.16 3.50
C ALA A 27 -17.10 -3.76 4.30
N ASP A 28 -17.31 -4.92 4.95
CA ASP A 28 -16.27 -5.65 5.69
C ASP A 28 -15.04 -5.98 4.81
N GLU A 29 -15.27 -6.41 3.56
CA GLU A 29 -14.20 -6.72 2.61
C GLU A 29 -13.47 -5.48 2.09
N ILE A 30 -14.19 -4.38 1.85
CA ILE A 30 -13.59 -3.11 1.44
C ILE A 30 -12.69 -2.57 2.56
N MET A 31 -13.18 -2.57 3.81
CA MET A 31 -12.44 -2.05 4.96
C MET A 31 -11.17 -2.85 5.30
N ARG A 32 -11.07 -4.11 4.82
CA ARG A 32 -9.88 -4.94 5.04
C ARG A 32 -8.65 -4.44 4.26
N TYR A 33 -8.83 -3.67 3.20
CA TYR A 33 -7.74 -3.25 2.33
C TYR A 33 -7.68 -1.74 2.19
N PRO A 34 -6.48 -1.13 2.13
CA PRO A 34 -6.34 0.32 2.02
C PRO A 34 -6.85 0.85 0.66
N LYS A 35 -6.82 0.02 -0.38
CA LYS A 35 -7.27 0.38 -1.73
C LYS A 35 -7.82 -0.86 -2.42
N VAL A 36 -8.99 -0.71 -3.03
CA VAL A 36 -9.71 -1.83 -3.66
C VAL A 36 -10.27 -1.43 -5.03
N ARG A 37 -10.40 -2.43 -5.91
CA ARG A 37 -11.21 -2.35 -7.12
C ARG A 37 -12.45 -3.19 -6.91
N LEU A 38 -13.60 -2.61 -7.18
CA LEU A 38 -14.87 -3.33 -7.19
C LEU A 38 -15.16 -3.82 -8.61
N ILE A 39 -15.43 -5.12 -8.74
CA ILE A 39 -15.81 -5.75 -10.02
C ILE A 39 -17.23 -6.29 -9.85
N SER A 40 -18.16 -5.77 -10.65
CA SER A 40 -19.51 -6.32 -10.74
C SER A 40 -19.57 -7.33 -11.90
N PRO A 41 -20.02 -8.59 -11.68
CA PRO A 41 -20.22 -9.57 -12.74
C PRO A 41 -21.43 -9.22 -13.63
N THR A 42 -22.35 -8.41 -13.13
CA THR A 42 -23.52 -7.89 -13.84
C THR A 42 -23.37 -6.39 -14.09
N ASN A 43 -23.88 -5.89 -15.21
CA ASN A 43 -24.01 -4.44 -15.44
C ASN A 43 -25.09 -3.79 -14.55
N ASP A 44 -25.67 -4.57 -13.64
CA ASP A 44 -26.63 -4.16 -12.64
C ASP A 44 -25.93 -4.12 -11.28
N PHE A 45 -25.75 -2.90 -10.76
CA PHE A 45 -25.15 -2.64 -9.45
C PHE A 45 -26.16 -2.82 -8.29
N GLY A 46 -27.39 -3.26 -8.57
CA GLY A 46 -28.38 -3.62 -7.56
C GLY A 46 -28.07 -4.93 -6.81
N ASP A 47 -27.20 -5.78 -7.36
CA ASP A 47 -26.75 -7.02 -6.72
C ASP A 47 -25.41 -6.82 -5.99
N ILE A 48 -25.48 -6.21 -4.81
CA ILE A 48 -24.33 -5.95 -3.92
C ILE A 48 -23.59 -7.26 -3.59
N ASP A 49 -24.33 -8.36 -3.43
CA ASP A 49 -23.76 -9.64 -3.02
C ASP A 49 -22.85 -10.24 -4.09
N GLY A 50 -23.08 -9.93 -5.37
CA GLY A 50 -22.25 -10.34 -6.50
C GLY A 50 -20.96 -9.54 -6.69
N ILE A 51 -20.80 -8.39 -6.03
CA ILE A 51 -19.62 -7.53 -6.20
C ILE A 51 -18.39 -8.20 -5.58
N GLN A 52 -17.32 -8.28 -6.38
CA GLN A 52 -16.02 -8.78 -5.96
C GLN A 52 -15.10 -7.62 -5.57
N VAL A 53 -14.50 -7.71 -4.38
CA VAL A 53 -13.48 -6.78 -3.90
C VAL A 53 -12.11 -7.35 -4.25
N VAL A 54 -11.42 -6.68 -5.17
CA VAL A 54 -10.04 -7.03 -5.50
C VAL A 54 -9.11 -6.02 -4.84
N PRO A 55 -8.25 -6.43 -3.90
CA PRO A 55 -7.24 -5.53 -3.34
C PRO A 55 -6.35 -5.02 -4.48
N ILE A 56 -6.22 -3.70 -4.56
CA ILE A 56 -5.20 -3.10 -5.41
C ILE A 56 -4.04 -2.78 -4.49
N GLU A 57 -2.91 -3.44 -4.70
CA GLU A 57 -1.67 -3.00 -4.08
C GLU A 57 -1.35 -1.62 -4.61
N ASP A 58 -1.42 -0.64 -3.71
CA ASP A 58 -0.97 0.71 -3.98
C ASP A 58 0.56 0.66 -4.04
N ARG A 59 1.14 0.86 -5.24
CA ARG A 59 2.58 0.71 -5.46
C ARG A 59 3.38 1.61 -4.52
N HIS A 60 2.86 2.80 -4.22
CA HIS A 60 3.43 3.70 -3.21
C HIS A 60 3.50 3.02 -1.82
N SER A 61 2.40 2.45 -1.33
CA SER A 61 2.36 1.72 -0.06
C SER A 61 3.29 0.50 -0.04
N VAL A 62 3.41 -0.24 -1.15
CA VAL A 62 4.34 -1.36 -1.28
C VAL A 62 5.79 -0.90 -1.15
N ILE A 63 6.16 0.17 -1.86
CA ILE A 63 7.52 0.72 -1.81
C ILE A 63 7.87 1.18 -0.39
N LEU A 64 6.94 1.83 0.33
CA LEU A 64 7.18 2.22 1.71
C LEU A 64 7.42 1.01 2.62
N ALA A 65 6.64 -0.06 2.48
CA ALA A 65 6.84 -1.28 3.26
C ALA A 65 8.18 -1.97 2.94
N GLU A 66 8.60 -1.96 1.67
CA GLU A 66 9.90 -2.49 1.25
C GLU A 66 11.07 -1.66 1.83
N LEU A 67 10.95 -0.33 1.84
CA LEU A 67 11.93 0.56 2.47
C LEU A 67 12.07 0.29 3.98
N ASP A 68 10.95 0.20 4.71
CA ASP A 68 10.96 -0.13 6.14
C ASP A 68 11.62 -1.50 6.41
N HIS A 69 11.37 -2.48 5.53
CA HIS A 69 11.97 -3.79 5.65
C HIS A 69 13.50 -3.75 5.45
N LEU A 70 13.97 -2.97 4.49
CA LEU A 70 15.41 -2.78 4.24
C LEU A 70 16.10 -2.09 5.41
N ASP A 71 15.47 -1.08 6.02
CA ASP A 71 15.99 -0.41 7.22
C ASP A 71 16.17 -1.41 8.38
N LEU A 72 15.20 -2.32 8.59
CA LEU A 72 15.33 -3.38 9.60
C LEU A 72 16.49 -4.33 9.30
N GLN A 73 16.74 -4.67 8.03
CA GLN A 73 17.87 -5.51 7.64
C GLN A 73 19.22 -4.84 7.89
N ALA A 74 19.31 -3.50 7.76
CA ALA A 74 20.55 -2.75 7.99
C ALA A 74 20.98 -2.71 9.46
N VAL A 75 20.05 -2.90 10.40
CA VAL A 75 20.31 -2.78 11.85
C VAL A 75 21.40 -3.75 12.35
N ARG A 76 21.45 -4.98 11.85
CA ARG A 76 22.50 -5.94 12.28
C ARG A 76 23.89 -5.52 11.75
N PRO A 77 24.08 -5.33 10.43
CA PRO A 77 25.36 -4.86 9.89
C PRO A 77 25.89 -3.59 10.56
N LEU A 78 25.04 -2.59 10.77
CA LEU A 78 25.42 -1.33 11.42
C LEU A 78 25.87 -1.55 12.87
N ARG A 79 25.16 -2.39 13.63
CA ARG A 79 25.58 -2.78 14.98
C ARG A 79 26.94 -3.49 14.98
N ALA A 80 27.18 -4.38 14.02
CA ALA A 80 28.46 -5.07 13.90
C ALA A 80 29.61 -4.10 13.58
N ILE A 81 29.37 -3.09 12.75
CA ILE A 81 30.35 -2.02 12.47
C ILE A 81 30.64 -1.22 13.74
N ALA A 82 29.60 -0.78 14.45
CA ALA A 82 29.75 -0.02 15.68
C ALA A 82 30.50 -0.81 16.77
N ALA A 83 30.29 -2.13 16.84
CA ALA A 83 30.99 -3.01 17.76
C ALA A 83 32.41 -3.39 17.31
N GLY A 84 32.84 -3.01 16.09
CA GLY A 84 34.12 -3.41 15.51
C GLY A 84 34.19 -4.89 15.12
N THR A 85 33.05 -5.59 15.07
CA THR A 85 32.93 -7.02 14.74
C THR A 85 32.38 -7.27 13.33
N ALA A 86 32.29 -6.22 12.50
CA ALA A 86 31.72 -6.30 11.16
C ALA A 86 32.51 -7.26 10.27
N THR A 87 31.78 -8.23 9.73
CA THR A 87 32.26 -9.15 8.71
C THR A 87 32.17 -8.52 7.32
N GLU A 88 32.81 -9.15 6.33
CA GLU A 88 32.64 -8.73 4.94
C GLU A 88 31.20 -8.88 4.45
N THR A 89 30.49 -9.91 4.92
CA THR A 89 29.06 -10.10 4.64
C THR A 89 28.23 -8.94 5.16
N ASP A 90 28.54 -8.40 6.35
CA ASP A 90 27.82 -7.23 6.88
C ASP A 90 28.02 -6.00 5.98
N ARG A 91 29.25 -5.79 5.47
CA ARG A 91 29.56 -4.67 4.56
C ARG A 91 28.87 -4.82 3.20
N GLN A 92 28.96 -6.00 2.61
CA GLN A 92 28.29 -6.31 1.34
C GLN A 92 26.78 -6.14 1.45
N LYS A 93 26.19 -6.61 2.55
CA LYS A 93 24.76 -6.48 2.79
C LYS A 93 24.30 -5.02 2.86
N LEU A 94 25.11 -4.13 3.45
CA LEU A 94 24.81 -2.70 3.45
C LEU A 94 24.89 -2.09 2.04
N THR A 95 25.89 -2.46 1.24
CA THR A 95 25.97 -2.00 -0.16
C THR A 95 24.74 -2.43 -0.95
N GLU A 96 24.34 -3.70 -0.84
CA GLU A 96 23.14 -4.21 -1.52
C GLU A 96 21.86 -3.48 -1.07
N ILE A 97 21.74 -3.19 0.23
CA ILE A 97 20.60 -2.45 0.78
C ILE A 97 20.55 -1.04 0.20
N GLU A 98 21.67 -0.31 0.18
CA GLU A 98 21.73 1.05 -0.36
C GLU A 98 21.37 1.10 -1.86
N GLU A 99 21.81 0.12 -2.65
CA GLU A 99 21.42 0.02 -4.06
C GLU A 99 19.91 -0.18 -4.23
N GLN A 100 19.29 -1.04 -3.42
CA GLN A 100 17.84 -1.27 -3.46
C GLN A 100 17.05 -0.04 -2.98
N VAL A 101 17.49 0.59 -1.89
CA VAL A 101 16.86 1.82 -1.37
C VAL A 101 16.92 2.95 -2.40
N ALA A 102 18.05 3.11 -3.12
CA ALA A 102 18.18 4.12 -4.16
C ALA A 102 17.17 3.90 -5.31
N GLN A 103 17.01 2.65 -5.77
CA GLN A 103 16.04 2.29 -6.80
C GLN A 103 14.60 2.56 -6.34
N LEU A 104 14.24 2.12 -5.13
CA LEU A 104 12.91 2.30 -4.56
C LEU A 104 12.56 3.78 -4.32
N ARG A 105 13.51 4.59 -3.84
CA ARG A 105 13.31 6.03 -3.69
C ARG A 105 13.10 6.74 -5.02
N GLN A 106 13.81 6.31 -6.07
CA GLN A 106 13.59 6.84 -7.42
C GLN A 106 12.21 6.47 -7.93
N GLU A 107 11.77 5.22 -7.73
CA GLU A 107 10.42 4.79 -8.10
C GLU A 107 9.34 5.56 -7.33
N LEU A 108 9.53 5.74 -6.02
CA LEU A 108 8.63 6.53 -5.18
C LEU A 108 8.47 7.96 -5.71
N ALA A 109 9.59 8.60 -6.04
CA ALA A 109 9.61 9.96 -6.58
C ALA A 109 8.88 10.07 -7.92
N ASN A 110 8.96 9.05 -8.77
CA ASN A 110 8.21 9.03 -10.03
C ASN A 110 6.69 8.94 -9.76
N ILE A 111 6.28 8.13 -8.78
CA ILE A 111 4.85 7.95 -8.45
C ILE A 111 4.26 9.19 -7.79
N THR A 112 5.04 9.93 -6.97
CA THR A 112 4.54 11.16 -6.31
C THR A 112 4.59 12.40 -7.21
N ALA A 113 5.25 12.31 -8.37
CA ALA A 113 5.33 13.41 -9.34
C ALA A 113 4.23 13.38 -10.41
N GLU A 114 3.48 12.27 -10.51
CA GLU A 114 2.29 12.10 -11.37
C GLU A 114 1.02 12.61 -10.68
#